data_AF-A0A6P0SY15-F1
#
_entry.id   AF-A0A6P0SY15-F1
#
_cell.length_a   1.000
_cell.length_b   1.000
_cell.length_c   1.000
_cell.angle_alpha   90.00
_cell.angle_beta   90.00
_cell.angle_gamma   90.00
#
_symmetry.space_group_name_H-M   'P 1'
#
loop_
_entity.id
_entity.type
_entity.pdbx_description
1 polymer ?
#
loop_
_entity_poly.entity_id
_entity_poly.type
_entity_poly.pdbx_seq_one_letter_code
_entity_poly.pdbx_strand_id
1 'polypeptide(L)' 'NQSKLNRYQALGVPEVWFWEDGVFALYHLRSDGYEKISQSEVLPDLDIDLLSRCLMMASKVEAIRHFRQAISET' A
#
# COMPACT_ATOMS: atom_id res chain seq x y z
N ASN A 1 10.60 3.54 -10.97
CA ASN A 1 10.39 2.64 -9.81
C ASN A 1 9.77 1.30 -10.22
N GLN A 2 8.79 1.29 -11.13
CA GLN A 2 8.17 0.07 -11.66
C GLN A 2 9.15 -0.93 -12.33
N SER A 3 10.29 -0.49 -12.85
CA SER A 3 11.34 -1.40 -13.36
C SER A 3 11.87 -2.39 -12.32
N LYS A 4 11.66 -2.14 -11.02
CA LYS A 4 12.00 -3.07 -9.93
C LYS A 4 11.07 -4.27 -9.87
N LEU A 5 9.87 -4.21 -10.47
CA LEU A 5 8.90 -5.31 -10.48
C LEU A 5 9.50 -6.59 -11.08
N ASN A 6 10.28 -6.50 -12.16
CA ASN A 6 10.94 -7.69 -12.74
C ASN A 6 11.85 -8.41 -11.74
N ARG A 7 12.57 -7.65 -10.90
CA ARG A 7 13.41 -8.22 -9.84
C ARG A 7 12.56 -8.83 -8.73
N TYR A 8 11.51 -8.14 -8.29
CA TYR A 8 10.63 -8.65 -7.25
C TYR A 8 9.83 -9.89 -7.68
N GLN A 9 9.50 -9.99 -8.98
CA GLN A 9 8.84 -11.16 -9.58
C GLN A 9 9.78 -12.37 -9.54
N ALA A 10 11.05 -12.19 -9.92
CA ALA A 10 12.05 -13.25 -9.84
C ALA A 10 12.30 -13.73 -8.39
N LEU A 11 12.04 -12.86 -7.41
CA LEU A 11 12.10 -13.19 -5.97
C LEU A 11 10.77 -13.72 -5.42
N GLY A 12 9.71 -13.78 -6.22
CA GLY A 12 8.39 -14.28 -5.80
C GLY A 12 7.69 -13.39 -4.76
N VAL A 13 7.96 -12.08 -4.74
CA VAL A 13 7.31 -11.17 -3.78
C VAL A 13 5.82 -11.07 -4.12
N PRO A 14 4.89 -11.48 -3.25
CA PRO A 14 3.47 -11.60 -3.59
C PRO A 14 2.82 -10.24 -3.87
N GLU A 15 3.22 -9.19 -3.15
CA GLU A 15 2.64 -7.86 -3.30
C GLU A 15 3.71 -6.78 -3.11
N VAL A 16 3.70 -5.75 -3.96
CA VAL A 16 4.66 -4.64 -3.95
C VAL A 16 3.89 -3.32 -3.92
N TRP A 17 4.23 -2.46 -2.96
CA TRP A 17 3.63 -1.13 -2.82
C TRP A 17 4.68 -0.07 -3.14
N PHE A 18 4.37 0.78 -4.10
CA PHE A 18 5.14 1.99 -4.37
C PHE A 18 4.41 3.19 -3.77
N TRP A 19 5.16 4.03 -3.05
CA TRP A 19 4.69 5.32 -2.57
C TRP A 19 5.33 6.43 -3.40
N GLU A 20 4.53 7.14 -4.18
CA GLU A 20 4.98 8.23 -5.06
C GLU A 20 3.93 9.33 -5.07
N ASP A 21 4.35 10.59 -5.01
CA ASP A 21 3.47 11.78 -5.08
C ASP A 21 2.26 11.75 -4.13
N GLY A 22 2.43 11.16 -2.94
CA GLY A 22 1.40 11.11 -1.90
C GLY A 22 0.34 10.02 -2.09
N VAL A 23 0.52 9.12 -3.06
CA VAL A 23 -0.39 8.01 -3.34
C VAL A 23 0.34 6.67 -3.39
N PHE A 24 -0.37 5.61 -3.02
CA PHE A 24 0.13 4.24 -3.21
C PHE A 24 -0.25 3.70 -4.58
N ALA A 25 0.69 2.99 -5.22
CA ALA A 25 0.44 2.10 -6.33
C ALA A 25 0.76 0.67 -5.89
N LEU A 26 -0.25 -0.19 -5.85
CA LEU A 26 -0.14 -1.58 -5.42
C LEU A 26 -0.05 -2.49 -6.63
N TYR A 27 0.79 -3.52 -6.52
CA TYR A 27 0.95 -4.56 -7.53
C TYR A 27 0.94 -5.93 -6.86
N HIS A 28 0.11 -6.85 -7.36
CA HIS A 28 0.08 -8.24 -6.90
C HIS A 28 0.67 -9.18 -7.95
N LEU A 29 1.44 -10.17 -7.51
CA LEU A 29 2.06 -11.16 -8.38
C LEU A 29 1.05 -12.25 -8.74
N ARG A 30 0.68 -12.31 -10.02
CA ARG A 30 -0.14 -13.38 -10.61
C ARG A 30 0.75 -14.41 -11.33
N SER A 31 0.12 -15.39 -11.97
CA SER A 31 0.81 -16.38 -12.81
C SER A 31 1.64 -15.73 -13.92
N ASP A 32 1.14 -14.64 -14.49
CA ASP A 32 1.70 -14.02 -15.70
C ASP A 32 2.54 -12.77 -15.38
N GLY A 33 2.75 -12.48 -14.09
CA GLY A 33 3.51 -11.33 -13.60
C GLY A 33 2.68 -10.39 -12.73
N TYR A 34 3.19 -9.18 -12.52
CA TYR A 34 2.53 -8.19 -11.67
C TYR A 34 1.33 -7.52 -12.33
N GLU A 35 0.22 -7.52 -11.63
CA GLU A 35 -1.00 -6.80 -11.95
C GLU A 35 -1.17 -5.62 -10.98
N LYS A 36 -1.58 -4.45 -11.48
CA LYS A 36 -1.90 -3.31 -10.61
C LYS A 36 -3.26 -3.54 -9.94
N ILE A 37 -3.32 -3.41 -8.62
CA ILE A 37 -4.53 -3.60 -7.82
C ILE A 37 -4.93 -2.30 -7.11
N SER A 38 -6.22 -2.14 -6.79
CA SER A 38 -6.74 -0.98 -6.05
C SER A 38 -6.80 -1.18 -4.54
N GLN A 39 -6.72 -2.42 -4.06
CA GLN A 39 -6.78 -2.79 -2.65
C GLN A 39 -5.75 -3.89 -2.38
N SER A 40 -5.18 -3.91 -1.17
CA SER A 40 -4.24 -4.97 -0.79
C SER A 40 -4.96 -6.30 -0.66
N GLU A 41 -4.37 -7.36 -1.20
CA GLU A 41 -4.85 -8.73 -0.96
C GLU A 41 -4.14 -9.38 0.22
N VAL A 42 -2.94 -8.89 0.57
CA VAL A 42 -2.21 -9.30 1.79
C VAL A 42 -2.84 -8.70 3.06
N LEU A 43 -3.40 -7.49 2.96
CA LEU A 43 -4.08 -6.78 4.04
C LEU A 43 -5.45 -6.27 3.53
N PRO A 44 -6.43 -7.18 3.36
CA PRO A 44 -7.73 -6.84 2.76
C PRO A 44 -8.49 -5.78 3.56
N ASP A 45 -8.34 -5.75 4.87
CA ASP A 45 -9.07 -4.80 5.73
C ASP A 45 -8.38 -3.42 5.82
N LEU A 46 -7.23 -3.25 5.18
CA LEU A 46 -6.52 -1.98 5.19
C LEU A 46 -7.08 -1.01 4.15
N ASP A 47 -7.66 0.09 4.64
CA ASP A 47 -7.96 1.26 3.83
C ASP A 47 -6.63 1.98 3.44
N ILE A 48 -6.21 1.76 2.21
CA ILE A 48 -4.99 2.34 1.62
C ILE A 48 -5.11 3.86 1.46
N ASP A 49 -6.30 4.41 1.24
CA ASP A 49 -6.53 5.85 1.11
C ASP A 49 -6.47 6.54 2.47
N LEU A 50 -7.01 5.90 3.52
CA LEU A 50 -6.79 6.32 4.91
C LEU A 50 -5.29 6.35 5.25
N LEU A 51 -4.55 5.28 4.92
CA LEU A 51 -3.11 5.24 5.18
C LEU A 51 -2.39 6.36 4.43
N SER A 52 -2.71 6.58 3.16
CA SER A 52 -2.13 7.66 2.33
C SER A 52 -2.36 9.03 2.96
N ARG A 53 -3.59 9.34 3.38
CA ARG A 53 -3.91 10.59 4.07
C ARG A 53 -3.11 10.77 5.35
N CYS A 54 -3.00 9.72 6.17
CA CYS A 54 -2.23 9.76 7.42
C CYS A 54 -0.74 10.03 7.17
N LEU A 55 -0.14 9.42 6.14
CA LEU A 55 1.27 9.65 5.79
C LEU A 55 1.55 11.08 5.30
N MET A 56 0.54 11.77 4.78
CA MET A 56 0.65 13.16 4.34
C MET A 56 0.46 14.19 5.47
N MET A 57 0.08 13.75 6.68
CA MET A 57 -0.07 14.67 7.81
C MET A 57 1.29 15.16 8.32
N ALA A 58 1.41 16.45 8.58
CA ALA A 58 2.65 17.05 9.09
C ALA A 58 3.07 16.49 10.47
N SER A 59 2.08 16.17 11.31
CA SER A 59 2.31 15.61 12.65
C SER A 59 2.19 14.09 12.63
N LYS A 60 3.30 13.41 12.90
CA LYS A 60 3.33 11.95 13.09
C LYS A 60 2.39 11.50 14.23
N VAL A 61 2.28 12.29 15.29
CA VAL A 61 1.42 11.94 16.44
C VAL A 61 -0.05 11.97 16.03
N GLU A 62 -0.45 12.99 15.26
CA GLU A 62 -1.82 13.10 14.75
C GLU A 62 -2.12 12.00 13.74
N ALA A 63 -1.18 11.69 12.84
CA ALA A 63 -1.30 10.59 11.88
C ALA A 63 -1.58 9.25 12.56
N ILE A 64 -0.78 8.90 13.57
CA ILE A 64 -0.94 7.65 14.32
C ILE A 64 -2.27 7.63 15.06
N ARG A 65 -2.66 8.73 15.70
CA ARG A 65 -3.94 8.83 16.41
C ARG A 65 -5.13 8.66 15.46
N HIS A 66 -5.13 9.37 14.34
CA HIS A 66 -6.19 9.32 13.34
C HIS A 66 -6.31 7.94 12.72
N PHE A 67 -5.17 7.33 12.34
CA PHE A 67 -5.15 5.98 11.78
C PHE A 67 -5.73 4.96 12.76
N ARG A 68 -5.28 4.97 14.02
CA ARG A 68 -5.78 4.06 15.06
C ARG A 68 -7.28 4.22 15.32
N GLN A 69 -7.76 5.45 15.36
CA GLN A 69 -9.17 5.72 15.59
C GLN A 69 -10.01 5.15 14.44
N ALA A 70 -9.64 5.45 13.19
CA ALA A 70 -10.38 5.01 12.02
C ALA A 70 -10.43 3.48 11.84
N ILE A 71 -9.39 2.75 12.26
CA ILE A 71 -9.41 1.26 12.21
C ILE A 71 -10.04 0.61 13.45
N SER A 72 -10.32 1.37 14.51
CA SER A 72 -10.97 0.86 15.74
C SER A 72 -12.49 1.07 15.74
N GLU A 73 -13.00 1.89 14.81
CA GLU A 73 -14.43 2.19 14.64
C GLU A 73 -15.12 1.27 13.59
N THR A 74 -14.38 0.31 13.04
CA THR A 74 -14.86 -0.73 12.10
C THR A 74 -15.13 -2.04 12.84
#